data_AF-A0A9W8U7S8-F1
#
_entry.id   AF-A0A9W8U7S8-F1
#
_cell.length_a   1.000
_cell.length_b   1.000
_cell.length_c   1.000
_cell.angle_alpha   90.00
_cell.angle_beta   90.00
_cell.angle_gamma   90.00
#
_symmetry.space_group_name_H-M   'P 1'
#
loop_
_entity.id
_entity.type
_entity.pdbx_description
1 polymer ?
#
loop_
_entity_poly.entity_id
_entity_poly.type
_entity_poly.pdbx_seq_one_letter_code
_entity_poly.pdbx_strand_id
1 'polypeptide(L)'
;MATAETVDLGPAHPPKEDSIVAFEQILPELKKKLVHLRHDYNNHDLVGFSADEFEQVRVATSAYGIHLFGKLRIPAMTDPSGPAYIHFRVFIGGGDEPPKLHSIHTEEREDSSGGKTYRAVFTKNDELEWFDT
;
A
#
# COMPACT_ATOMS: atom_id res chain seq x y z
N MET A 1 8.34 -15.81 7.17
CA MET A 1 7.14 -15.01 6.90
C MET A 1 6.70 -14.43 8.23
N ALA A 2 6.58 -13.11 8.33
CA ALA A 2 6.04 -12.46 9.52
C ALA A 2 4.52 -12.55 9.45
N THR A 3 3.85 -12.82 10.56
CA THR A 3 2.38 -12.87 10.68
C THR A 3 1.91 -11.74 11.58
N ALA A 4 0.65 -11.32 11.47
CA ALA A 4 0.08 -10.24 12.29
C ALA A 4 0.30 -10.45 13.81
N GLU A 5 0.40 -11.70 14.26
CA GLU A 5 0.61 -12.07 15.67
C GLU A 5 2.07 -11.99 16.13
N THR A 6 3.03 -11.93 15.20
CA THR A 6 4.48 -11.94 15.49
C THR A 6 5.15 -10.59 15.25
N VAL A 7 4.36 -9.57 14.91
CA VAL A 7 4.84 -8.22 14.61
C VAL A 7 4.23 -7.22 15.57
N ASP A 8 5.06 -6.28 16.02
CA ASP A 8 4.59 -5.13 16.79
C ASP A 8 4.18 -4.04 15.79
N LEU A 9 2.88 -3.93 15.50
CA LEU A 9 2.34 -2.93 14.58
C LEU A 9 2.18 -1.59 15.31
N GLY A 10 3.04 -0.63 14.98
CA GLY A 10 3.02 0.70 15.56
C GLY A 10 1.78 1.53 15.18
N PRO A 11 1.60 2.69 15.85
CA PRO A 11 0.54 3.63 15.51
C PRO A 11 0.76 4.23 14.12
N ALA A 12 -0.33 4.59 13.46
CA ALA A 12 -0.27 5.26 12.17
C ALA A 12 0.16 6.73 12.33
N HIS A 13 1.08 7.19 11.50
CA HIS A 13 1.65 8.54 11.56
C HIS A 13 1.93 9.10 10.16
N PRO A 14 2.08 10.42 9.99
CA PRO A 14 2.53 10.98 8.71
C PRO A 14 3.94 10.47 8.33
N PRO A 15 4.27 10.33 7.04
CA PRO A 15 5.57 9.82 6.61
C PRO A 15 6.70 10.71 7.13
N LYS A 16 7.73 10.06 7.68
CA LYS A 16 8.99 10.69 8.09
C LYS A 16 10.03 10.53 6.98
N GLU A 17 11.16 11.22 7.11
CA GLU A 17 12.24 11.20 6.11
C GLU A 17 12.63 9.78 5.65
N ASP A 18 12.88 8.86 6.57
CA ASP A 18 13.19 7.45 6.23
C ASP A 18 12.08 6.77 5.41
N SER A 19 10.81 7.03 5.74
CA SER A 19 9.67 6.46 5.02
C SER A 19 9.56 7.04 3.61
N ILE A 20 9.84 8.33 3.44
CA ILE A 20 9.85 9.01 2.15
C ILE A 20 10.97 8.44 1.28
N VAL A 21 12.19 8.34 1.82
CA VAL A 21 13.34 7.75 1.12
C VAL A 21 13.04 6.31 0.69
N ALA A 22 12.47 5.50 1.58
CA ALA A 22 12.08 4.13 1.23
C ALA A 22 11.01 4.09 0.15
N PHE A 23 10.03 5.00 0.21
CA PHE A 23 8.97 5.12 -0.77
C PHE A 23 9.48 5.55 -2.16
N GLU A 24 10.37 6.53 -2.22
CA GLU A 24 10.97 6.99 -3.49
C GLU A 24 11.78 5.87 -4.17
N GLN A 25 12.48 5.04 -3.39
CA GLN A 25 13.23 3.90 -3.93
C GLN A 25 12.30 2.83 -4.53
N ILE A 26 11.15 2.57 -3.92
CA ILE A 26 10.19 1.57 -4.42
C ILE A 26 9.20 2.13 -5.44
N LEU A 27 9.14 3.45 -5.64
CA LEU A 27 8.19 4.13 -6.52
C LEU A 27 8.15 3.56 -7.94
N PRO A 28 9.29 3.23 -8.60
CA PRO A 28 9.25 2.64 -9.94
C PRO A 28 8.56 1.27 -9.96
N GLU A 29 8.86 0.42 -8.99
CA GLU A 29 8.27 -0.92 -8.86
C GLU A 29 6.79 -0.85 -8.46
N LEU A 30 6.42 0.08 -7.59
CA LEU A 30 5.03 0.35 -7.22
C LEU A 30 4.21 0.79 -8.44
N LYS A 31 4.69 1.77 -9.21
CA LYS A 31 4.03 2.21 -10.45
C LYS A 31 3.87 1.05 -11.43
N LYS A 32 4.91 0.22 -11.60
CA LYS A 32 4.85 -0.97 -12.46
C LYS A 32 3.77 -1.96 -12.02
N LYS A 33 3.68 -2.29 -10.73
CA LYS A 33 2.61 -3.17 -10.21
C LYS A 33 1.23 -2.53 -10.36
N LEU A 34 1.09 -1.23 -10.14
CA LEU A 34 -0.18 -0.51 -10.34
C LEU A 34 -0.62 -0.45 -11.80
N VAL A 35 0.32 -0.38 -12.76
CA VAL A 35 0.01 -0.52 -14.19
C VAL A 35 -0.57 -1.91 -14.50
N HIS A 36 -0.03 -2.98 -13.90
CA HIS A 36 -0.62 -4.31 -14.05
C HIS A 36 -2.03 -4.36 -13.45
N LEU A 37 -2.22 -3.87 -12.22
CA LEU A 37 -3.54 -3.79 -11.59
C LEU A 37 -4.53 -2.96 -12.43
N ARG A 38 -4.09 -1.86 -13.05
CA ARG A 38 -4.93 -1.08 -13.99
C ARG A 38 -5.51 -1.94 -15.10
N HIS A 39 -4.74 -2.88 -15.66
CA HIS A 39 -5.25 -3.77 -16.70
C HIS A 39 -6.29 -4.74 -16.16
N ASP A 40 -6.08 -5.31 -14.98
CA ASP A 40 -7.04 -6.20 -14.31
C ASP A 40 -8.35 -5.49 -13.93
N TYR A 41 -8.28 -4.23 -13.47
CA TYR A 41 -9.45 -3.46 -13.01
C TYR A 41 -10.00 -2.46 -14.03
N ASN A 42 -9.45 -2.40 -15.24
CA ASN A 42 -9.78 -1.43 -16.29
C ASN A 42 -9.80 0.03 -15.79
N ASN A 43 -8.92 0.38 -14.85
CA ASN A 43 -8.95 1.65 -14.13
C ASN A 43 -7.71 2.50 -14.46
N HIS A 44 -7.85 3.39 -15.43
CA HIS A 44 -6.75 4.13 -16.05
C HIS A 44 -6.03 5.12 -15.12
N ASP A 45 -6.65 5.49 -14.01
CA ASP A 45 -6.20 6.59 -13.14
C ASP A 45 -5.30 6.15 -11.97
N LEU A 46 -5.08 4.83 -11.79
CA LEU A 46 -4.30 4.26 -10.68
C LEU A 46 -2.83 4.73 -10.59
N VAL A 47 -2.29 5.34 -11.64
CA VAL A 47 -0.89 5.79 -11.72
C VAL A 47 -0.72 7.31 -11.66
N GLY A 48 -1.84 8.06 -11.57
CA GLY A 48 -1.86 9.52 -11.56
C GLY A 48 -1.55 10.13 -10.20
N PHE A 49 -0.40 9.79 -9.59
CA PHE A 49 0.03 10.32 -8.29
C PHE A 49 1.50 10.75 -8.28
N SER A 50 1.85 11.67 -7.37
CA SER A 50 3.21 12.09 -7.05
C SER A 50 3.64 11.60 -5.66
N ALA A 51 4.89 11.87 -5.27
CA ALA A 51 5.38 11.44 -3.97
C ALA A 51 4.68 12.16 -2.81
N ASP A 52 4.21 13.38 -3.04
CA ASP A 52 3.51 14.24 -2.07
C ASP A 52 2.16 13.67 -1.62
N GLU A 53 1.59 12.75 -2.40
CA GLU A 53 0.31 12.10 -2.07
C GLU A 53 0.48 10.94 -1.07
N PHE A 54 1.70 10.73 -0.56
CA PHE A 54 1.97 9.76 0.49
C PHE A 54 1.46 10.30 1.84
N GLU A 55 0.29 9.83 2.29
CA GLU A 55 -0.45 10.50 3.37
C GLU A 55 -0.12 9.94 4.75
N GLN A 56 -0.02 8.61 4.86
CA GLN A 56 0.11 7.96 6.16
C GLN A 56 0.95 6.69 6.07
N VAL A 57 1.68 6.41 7.15
CA VAL A 57 2.47 5.21 7.30
C VAL A 57 2.20 4.50 8.62
N ARG A 58 2.43 3.19 8.61
CA ARG A 58 2.56 2.36 9.81
C ARG A 58 3.83 1.55 9.71
N VAL A 59 4.47 1.33 10.84
CA VAL A 59 5.71 0.55 10.91
C VAL A 59 5.44 -0.69 11.77
N ALA A 60 5.77 -1.86 11.25
CA ALA A 60 5.76 -3.09 12.01
C ALA A 60 7.16 -3.67 12.11
N THR A 61 7.61 -3.99 13.31
CA THR A 61 8.94 -4.57 13.51
C THR A 61 8.83 -6.09 13.60
N SER A 62 9.73 -6.80 12.91
CA SER A 62 9.85 -8.26 12.95
C SER A 62 11.29 -8.66 13.28
N ALA A 63 11.52 -9.96 13.55
CA ALA A 63 12.87 -10.48 13.79
C ALA A 63 13.84 -10.33 12.60
N TYR A 64 13.32 -10.09 11.39
CA TYR A 64 14.09 -10.07 10.15
C TYR A 64 14.24 -8.66 9.54
N GLY A 65 13.60 -7.65 10.12
CA GLY A 65 13.58 -6.31 9.58
C GLY A 65 12.26 -5.59 9.83
N ILE A 66 12.09 -4.47 9.14
CA ILE A 66 10.98 -3.53 9.30
C ILE A 66 10.01 -3.69 8.13
N HIS A 67 8.72 -3.75 8.44
CA HIS A 67 7.64 -3.65 7.46
C HIS A 67 7.05 -2.25 7.53
N LEU A 68 7.22 -1.48 6.45
CA LEU A 68 6.60 -0.18 6.31
C LEU A 68 5.32 -0.33 5.50
N PHE A 69 4.20 -0.01 6.12
CA PHE A 69 2.89 0.10 5.49
C PHE A 69 2.68 1.53 5.04
N GLY A 70 2.23 1.72 3.81
CA GLY A 70 1.99 3.03 3.25
C GLY A 70 0.58 3.19 2.70
N LYS A 71 -0.03 4.34 2.96
CA LYS A 71 -1.31 4.78 2.40
C LYS A 71 -1.05 5.95 1.48
N LEU A 72 -1.28 5.69 0.20
CA LEU A 72 -1.01 6.61 -0.90
C LEU A 72 -2.33 7.07 -1.49
N ARG A 73 -2.54 8.39 -1.55
CA ARG A 73 -3.70 8.98 -2.21
C ARG A 73 -3.53 8.94 -3.72
N ILE A 74 -4.62 8.65 -4.43
CA ILE A 74 -4.69 8.66 -5.89
C ILE A 74 -5.62 9.80 -6.33
N PRO A 75 -5.10 11.03 -6.52
CA PRO A 75 -5.94 12.18 -6.80
C PRO A 75 -6.63 12.10 -8.16
N ALA A 76 -6.05 11.38 -9.12
CA ALA A 76 -6.66 11.15 -10.42
C ALA A 76 -7.96 10.32 -10.34
N MET A 77 -8.15 9.55 -9.28
CA MET A 77 -9.40 8.81 -9.05
C MET A 77 -10.41 9.69 -8.32
N THR A 78 -11.34 10.26 -9.09
CA THR A 78 -12.49 11.00 -8.55
C THR A 78 -13.68 10.06 -8.37
N ASP A 79 -13.90 9.58 -7.14
CA ASP A 79 -15.08 8.78 -6.79
C ASP A 79 -16.09 9.66 -6.00
N PRO A 80 -17.41 9.56 -6.27
CA PRO A 80 -18.42 10.30 -5.50
C PRO A 80 -18.42 9.95 -4.00
N SER A 81 -17.85 8.81 -3.61
CA SER A 81 -17.72 8.36 -2.21
C SER A 81 -16.52 8.99 -1.49
N GLY A 82 -15.65 9.71 -2.20
CA GLY A 82 -14.52 10.44 -1.63
C GLY A 82 -13.15 10.09 -2.26
N PRO A 83 -12.05 10.55 -1.64
CA PRO A 83 -10.70 10.31 -2.15
C PRO A 83 -10.34 8.82 -2.12
N ALA A 84 -9.68 8.38 -3.18
CA ALA A 84 -9.18 7.03 -3.36
C ALA A 84 -7.76 6.87 -2.82
N TYR A 85 -7.49 5.70 -2.25
CA TYR A 85 -6.19 5.35 -1.67
C TYR A 85 -5.76 3.95 -2.08
N ILE A 86 -4.45 3.74 -2.15
CA ILE A 86 -3.81 2.43 -2.26
C ILE A 86 -3.01 2.19 -0.99
N HIS A 87 -3.15 0.98 -0.43
CA HIS A 87 -2.30 0.52 0.67
C HIS A 87 -1.22 -0.42 0.11
N PHE A 88 0.03 -0.23 0.53
CA PHE A 88 1.17 -1.06 0.10
C PHE A 88 2.08 -1.39 1.28
N ARG A 89 2.82 -2.49 1.16
CA ARG A 89 3.78 -2.98 2.15
C ARG A 89 5.18 -2.97 1.55
N VAL A 90 6.13 -2.37 2.26
CA VAL A 90 7.54 -2.34 1.92
C VAL A 90 8.28 -3.12 2.99
N PHE A 91 9.21 -3.98 2.56
CA PHE A 91 10.13 -4.65 3.47
C PHE A 91 11.48 -3.95 3.43
N ILE A 92 11.95 -3.54 4.60
CA ILE A 92 13.27 -2.95 4.81
C ILE A 92 14.05 -3.97 5.62
N GLY A 93 14.94 -4.70 4.93
CA GLY A 93 15.83 -5.67 5.55
C GLY A 93 16.87 -4.98 6.44
N GLY A 94 17.45 -5.74 7.38
CA GLY A 94 18.65 -5.28 8.08
C GLY A 94 19.88 -5.29 7.15
N GLY A 95 20.79 -4.33 7.31
CA GLY A 95 22.03 -4.23 6.54
C GLY A 95 21.98 -3.17 5.43
N ASP A 96 22.75 -3.38 4.35
CA ASP A 96 22.88 -2.45 3.20
C ASP A 96 21.87 -2.74 2.07
N GLU A 97 20.89 -3.63 2.32
CA GLU A 97 19.89 -3.96 1.30
C GLU A 97 18.87 -2.82 1.12
N PRO A 98 18.57 -2.43 -0.14
CA PRO A 98 17.57 -1.41 -0.39
C PRO A 98 16.15 -1.90 -0.01
N PRO A 99 15.23 -0.98 0.36
CA PRO A 99 13.82 -1.29 0.58
C PRO A 99 13.19 -1.96 -0.66
N LYS A 100 12.35 -2.96 -0.43
CA LYS A 100 11.68 -3.71 -1.50
C LYS A 100 10.17 -3.63 -1.33
N LEU A 101 9.47 -3.34 -2.43
CA LEU A 101 8.01 -3.45 -2.45
C LEU A 101 7.63 -4.91 -2.20
N HIS A 102 6.97 -5.17 -1.08
CA HIS A 102 6.51 -6.50 -0.72
C HIS A 102 5.20 -6.82 -1.43
N SER A 103 4.15 -6.05 -1.14
CA SER A 103 2.83 -6.26 -1.75
C SER A 103 1.97 -5.00 -1.78
N ILE A 104 0.86 -5.06 -2.53
CA ILE A 104 -0.19 -4.05 -2.60
C ILE A 104 -1.44 -4.70 -2.04
N HIS A 105 -2.11 -4.04 -1.10
CA HIS A 105 -3.29 -4.57 -0.46
C HIS A 105 -4.42 -4.72 -1.48
N THR A 106 -4.93 -5.94 -1.58
CA THR A 106 -6.19 -6.25 -2.25
C THR A 106 -7.09 -7.04 -1.30
N GLU A 107 -8.38 -6.74 -1.28
CA GLU A 107 -9.39 -7.49 -0.52
C GLU A 107 -10.30 -8.27 -1.49
N GLU A 108 -10.54 -9.55 -1.22
CA GLU A 108 -11.61 -10.30 -1.90
C GLU A 108 -12.98 -9.79 -1.45
N ARG A 109 -13.84 -9.47 -2.42
CA ARG A 109 -15.23 -9.08 -2.22
C ARG A 109 -16.14 -9.98 -3.04
N GLU A 110 -17.17 -10.53 -2.40
CA GLU A 110 -18.24 -11.21 -3.12
C GLU A 110 -19.17 -10.16 -3.77
N ASP A 111 -19.35 -10.28 -5.08
CA ASP A 111 -20.40 -9.53 -5.80
C ASP A 111 -21.79 -10.11 -5.47
N SER A 112 -22.83 -9.32 -5.70
CA SER A 112 -24.22 -9.73 -5.53
C SER A 112 -24.63 -10.97 -6.35
N SER A 113 -23.84 -11.34 -7.36
CA SER A 113 -24.02 -12.55 -8.18
C SER A 113 -23.21 -13.76 -7.72
N GLY A 114 -22.51 -13.69 -6.58
CA GLY A 114 -21.62 -14.76 -6.09
C GLY A 114 -20.28 -14.86 -6.84
N GLY A 115 -19.95 -13.85 -7.66
CA GLY A 115 -18.64 -13.72 -8.29
C GLY A 115 -17.63 -13.13 -7.31
N LYS A 116 -16.37 -13.58 -7.36
CA LYS A 116 -15.28 -12.95 -6.61
C LYS A 116 -14.79 -11.72 -7.37
N THR A 117 -14.86 -10.56 -6.73
CA THR A 117 -14.23 -9.31 -7.16
C THR A 117 -13.12 -8.97 -6.18
N TYR A 118 -12.17 -8.14 -6.59
CA TYR A 118 -11.07 -7.72 -5.73
C TYR A 118 -11.11 -6.19 -5.60
N ARG A 119 -10.96 -5.70 -4.37
CA ARG A 119 -10.87 -4.27 -4.05
C ARG A 119 -9.41 -3.93 -3.79
N ALA A 120 -8.81 -3.16 -4.69
CA ALA A 120 -7.47 -2.57 -4.49
C ALA A 120 -7.53 -1.11 -4.03
N VAL A 121 -8.72 -0.48 -4.10
CA VAL A 121 -8.92 0.95 -3.83
C VAL A 121 -9.66 1.14 -2.51
N PHE A 122 -9.01 1.86 -1.60
CA PHE A 122 -9.45 2.14 -0.25
C PHE A 122 -9.91 3.59 -0.11
N THR A 123 -10.61 3.89 0.99
CA THR A 123 -11.09 5.22 1.34
C THR A 123 -10.21 5.85 2.42
N LYS A 124 -10.46 7.13 2.71
CA LYS A 124 -9.78 7.84 3.80
C LYS A 124 -9.95 7.16 5.16
N ASN A 125 -11.08 6.49 5.38
CA ASN A 125 -11.40 5.88 6.67
C ASN A 125 -10.89 4.45 6.82
N ASP A 126 -10.46 3.79 5.73
CA ASP A 126 -9.83 2.47 5.83
C ASP A 126 -8.46 2.62 6.51
N GLU A 127 -8.25 1.87 7.59
CA GLU A 127 -7.02 1.87 8.36
C GLU A 127 -5.89 1.13 7.62
N LEU A 128 -4.63 1.50 7.88
CA LEU A 128 -3.51 0.66 7.46
C LEU A 128 -3.40 -0.53 8.43
N GLU A 129 -4.08 -1.61 8.09
CA GLU A 129 -3.98 -2.87 8.82
C GLU A 129 -2.87 -3.76 8.24
N TRP A 130 -2.51 -4.81 8.98
CA TRP A 130 -1.64 -5.84 8.44
C TRP A 130 -2.37 -6.65 7.37
N PHE A 131 -1.77 -6.78 6.19
CA PHE A 131 -2.25 -7.65 5.11
C PHE A 131 -1.10 -8.50 4.57
N ASP A 132 -1.40 -9.75 4.18
CA ASP A 132 -0.43 -10.70 3.60
C ASP A 132 -0.72 -11.04 2.13
N THR A 133 -1.70 -10.35 1.53
CA THR A 133 -2.03 -10.44 0.10
C THR A 133 -0.91 -9.96 -0.79
#